data_AF-A0A2T7KGS3-F1
#
_entry.id   AF-A0A2T7KGS3-F1
#
_cell.length_a   1.000
_cell.length_b   1.000
_cell.length_c   1.000
_cell.angle_alpha   90.00
_cell.angle_beta   90.00
_cell.angle_gamma   90.00
#
_symmetry.space_group_name_H-M   'P 1'
#
loop_
_entity.id
_entity.type
_entity.pdbx_description
1 polymer ?
#
loop_
_entity_poly.entity_id
_entity_poly.type
_entity_poly.pdbx_seq_one_letter_code
_entity_poly.pdbx_strand_id
1 'polypeptide(L)'
;MPVEFNSVAPSRDCVAHRFENAADHPERVRRYPSDMTDAEWAVVRPLLPVPGSMRGRDGQPEAYCHRAILDTIRYLVDNGVKWRAMPADFPP
;
A
#
# COMPACT_ATOMS: atom_id res chain seq x y z
N MET A 1 9.94 -16.62 17.13
CA MET A 1 10.82 -15.86 16.21
C MET A 1 10.56 -14.39 16.46
N PRO A 2 11.57 -13.57 16.81
CA PRO A 2 11.36 -12.14 16.96
C PRO A 2 11.15 -11.55 15.57
N VAL A 3 9.98 -10.95 15.33
CA VAL A 3 9.71 -10.16 14.11
C VAL A 3 10.61 -8.93 14.20
N GLU A 4 11.54 -8.77 13.27
CA GLU A 4 12.43 -7.61 13.22
C GLU A 4 11.59 -6.34 13.00
N PHE A 5 11.35 -5.62 14.09
CA PHE A 5 10.87 -4.24 14.10
C PHE A 5 12.08 -3.35 13.85
N ASN A 6 12.46 -3.10 12.60
CA ASN A 6 13.13 -1.86 12.20
C ASN A 6 13.48 -1.88 10.72
N SER A 7 12.77 -1.08 9.95
CA SER A 7 13.37 -0.20 8.95
C SER A 7 12.33 0.85 8.59
N VAL A 8 12.72 2.12 8.64
CA VAL A 8 12.00 3.18 7.92
C VAL A 8 12.11 2.77 6.45
N ALA A 9 11.00 2.32 5.87
CA ALA A 9 10.99 1.90 4.47
C ALA A 9 11.48 3.07 3.60
N PRO A 10 12.34 2.86 2.59
CA PRO A 10 12.51 3.86 1.55
C PRO A 10 11.26 3.82 0.67
N SER A 11 10.19 4.48 1.10
CA SER A 11 8.83 4.42 0.53
C SER A 11 8.62 5.40 -0.63
N ARG A 12 9.57 5.42 -1.58
CA ARG A 12 9.42 6.16 -2.85
C ARG A 12 9.38 5.27 -4.09
N ASP A 13 9.20 3.98 -3.91
CA ASP A 13 9.29 2.97 -4.98
C ASP A 13 7.95 2.56 -5.61
N CYS A 14 6.84 3.16 -5.16
CA CYS A 14 5.54 2.91 -5.75
C CYS A 14 5.23 3.95 -6.85
N VAL A 15 4.46 3.50 -7.84
CA VAL A 15 4.14 4.27 -9.03
C VAL A 15 3.45 5.59 -8.68
N ALA A 16 2.47 5.54 -7.77
CA ALA A 16 1.71 6.72 -7.33
C ALA A 16 2.64 7.79 -6.72
N HIS A 17 3.59 7.39 -5.87
CA HIS A 17 4.57 8.31 -5.29
C HIS A 17 5.61 8.79 -6.31
N ARG A 18 6.04 7.92 -7.25
CA ARG A 18 7.00 8.27 -8.31
C ARG A 18 6.50 9.37 -9.25
N PHE A 19 5.19 9.40 -9.48
CA PHE A 19 4.56 10.39 -10.35
C PHE A 19 3.82 11.49 -9.56
N GLU A 20 4.06 11.60 -8.25
CA GLU A 20 3.43 12.62 -7.38
C GLU A 20 1.89 12.57 -7.42
N ASN A 21 1.31 11.43 -7.77
CA ASN A 21 -0.14 11.21 -7.82
C ASN A 21 -0.71 10.70 -6.50
N ALA A 22 0.16 10.29 -5.56
CA ALA A 22 -0.23 9.77 -4.26
C ALA A 22 -1.04 10.82 -3.47
N ALA A 23 -2.34 10.60 -3.33
CA ALA A 23 -3.23 11.36 -2.45
C ALA A 23 -3.08 10.92 -0.98
N ASP A 24 -2.43 9.78 -0.75
CA ASP A 24 -1.94 9.29 0.53
C ASP A 24 -0.73 10.12 1.00
N HIS A 25 -0.80 10.63 2.24
CA HIS A 25 0.32 11.30 2.92
C HIS A 25 1.57 10.40 2.92
N PRO A 26 2.78 11.02 2.99
CA PRO A 26 4.04 10.30 2.84
C PRO A 26 4.11 9.15 3.85
N GLU A 27 4.24 7.95 3.30
CA GLU A 27 4.78 6.79 4.00
C GLU A 27 3.93 6.34 5.19
N ARG A 28 2.81 5.63 4.91
CA ARG A 28 2.03 4.95 5.95
C ARG A 28 2.95 4.06 6.78
N VAL A 29 3.23 4.50 8.01
CA VAL A 29 4.02 3.76 8.98
C VAL A 29 3.22 2.53 9.41
N ARG A 30 3.88 1.37 9.41
CA ARG A 30 3.31 0.10 9.86
C ARG A 30 2.68 0.27 11.25
N ARG A 31 1.36 0.14 11.37
CA ARG A 31 0.60 0.40 12.60
C ARG A 31 -0.13 -0.83 13.11
N TYR A 32 -0.52 -1.74 12.22
CA TYR A 32 -1.29 -2.93 12.58
C TYR A 32 -0.44 -4.20 12.41
N PRO A 33 -0.67 -5.23 13.24
CA PRO A 33 -0.02 -6.54 13.08
C PRO A 33 -0.27 -7.17 11.71
N SER A 34 -1.40 -6.85 11.07
CA SER A 34 -1.80 -7.32 9.73
C SER A 34 -1.02 -6.68 8.58
N ASP A 35 -0.36 -5.54 8.83
CA ASP A 35 0.39 -4.79 7.82
C ASP A 35 1.63 -5.58 7.37
N MET A 36 1.89 -5.52 6.07
CA MET A 36 2.94 -6.26 5.38
C MET A 36 4.33 -5.69 5.70
N THR A 37 5.27 -6.60 5.92
CA THR A 37 6.70 -6.27 6.08
C THR A 37 7.32 -5.88 4.74
N ASP A 38 8.46 -5.17 4.78
CA ASP A 38 9.18 -4.79 3.55
C ASP A 38 9.66 -6.02 2.76
N ALA A 39 10.03 -7.10 3.46
CA ALA A 39 10.44 -8.36 2.84
C ALA A 39 9.28 -9.04 2.10
N GLU A 40 8.10 -9.11 2.71
CA GLU A 40 6.89 -9.60 2.02
C GLU A 40 6.52 -8.69 0.84
N TRP A 41 6.61 -7.37 1.03
CA TRP A 41 6.32 -6.39 -0.01
C TRP A 41 7.23 -6.54 -1.23
N ALA A 42 8.53 -6.80 -1.02
CA ALA A 42 9.49 -7.03 -2.10
C ALA A 42 9.11 -8.23 -2.99
N VAL A 43 8.48 -9.26 -2.41
CA VAL A 43 8.01 -10.44 -3.15
C VAL A 43 6.70 -10.18 -3.88
N VAL A 44 5.77 -9.44 -3.27
CA VAL A 44 4.44 -9.16 -3.84
C VAL A 44 4.49 -8.10 -4.94
N ARG A 45 5.27 -7.03 -4.74
CA ARG A 45 5.38 -5.88 -5.64
C ARG A 45 5.53 -6.24 -7.14
N PRO A 46 6.45 -7.13 -7.56
CA PRO A 46 6.64 -7.44 -8.99
C PRO A 46 5.46 -8.19 -9.63
N LEU A 47 4.56 -8.77 -8.83
CA LEU A 47 3.39 -9.50 -9.32
C LEU A 47 2.21 -8.57 -9.62
N LEU A 48 2.25 -7.33 -9.13
CA LEU A 48 1.16 -6.39 -9.29
C LEU A 48 1.14 -5.80 -10.69
N PRO A 49 -0.05 -5.62 -11.28
CA PRO A 49 -0.16 -5.07 -12.62
C PRO A 49 0.38 -3.65 -12.65
N VAL A 50 1.16 -3.34 -13.68
CA VAL A 50 1.60 -1.98 -13.96
C VAL A 50 0.36 -1.13 -14.28
N PRO A 51 0.13 0.01 -13.59
CA PRO A 51 -1.01 0.88 -13.80
C PRO A 51 -1.27 1.22 -15.26
N GLY A 52 -2.54 1.17 -15.67
CA GLY A 52 -2.96 1.40 -17.06
C GLY A 52 -2.55 2.77 -17.61
N SER A 53 -2.43 3.78 -16.73
CA SER A 53 -1.95 5.13 -17.06
C SER A 53 -0.51 5.14 -17.60
N MET A 54 0.32 4.15 -17.23
CA MET A 54 1.68 4.01 -17.80
C MET A 54 1.72 3.26 -19.12
N ARG A 55 0.65 2.59 -19.54
CA ARG A 55 0.58 1.89 -20.84
C ARG A 55 0.13 2.80 -21.99
N GLY A 56 0.20 4.12 -21.80
CA GLY A 56 -0.23 5.09 -22.81
C GLY A 56 -1.74 5.11 -23.04
N ARG A 57 -2.53 4.62 -22.07
CA ARG A 57 -3.99 4.78 -22.07
C ARG A 57 -4.35 6.03 -21.27
N ASP A 58 -5.15 6.89 -21.87
CA ASP A 58 -5.78 8.04 -21.22
C ASP A 58 -6.60 7.53 -20.02
N GLY A 59 -6.15 7.83 -18.80
CA GLY A 59 -6.78 7.34 -17.58
C GLY A 59 -6.24 8.04 -16.34
N GLN A 60 -7.10 8.14 -15.32
CA GLN A 60 -6.73 8.72 -14.03
C GLN A 60 -5.49 7.99 -13.49
N PRO A 61 -4.40 8.71 -13.17
CA PRO A 61 -3.25 8.08 -12.55
C PRO A 61 -3.65 7.46 -11.21
N GLU A 62 -2.96 6.38 -10.84
CA GLU A 62 -3.22 5.72 -9.57
C GLU A 62 -2.91 6.67 -8.41
N ALA A 63 -3.94 6.95 -7.61
CA ALA A 63 -3.86 7.91 -6.52
C ALA A 63 -3.32 7.30 -5.22
N TYR A 64 -3.14 5.97 -5.15
CA TYR A 64 -2.76 5.27 -3.92
C TYR A 64 -1.62 4.29 -4.16
N CYS A 65 -0.78 4.08 -3.15
CA CYS A 65 0.20 3.01 -3.19
C CYS A 65 -0.49 1.63 -3.13
N HIS A 66 -0.16 0.73 -4.06
CA HIS A 66 -0.57 -0.68 -4.01
C HIS A 66 -0.33 -1.35 -2.64
N ARG A 67 0.75 -1.00 -1.95
CA ARG A 67 1.04 -1.54 -0.61
C ARG A 67 -0.05 -1.14 0.39
N ALA A 68 -0.46 0.14 0.37
CA ALA A 68 -1.50 0.64 1.25
C ALA A 68 -2.83 -0.09 1.00
N ILE A 69 -3.20 -0.30 -0.27
CA ILE A 69 -4.40 -1.06 -0.65
C ILE A 69 -4.33 -2.51 -0.12
N LEU A 70 -3.19 -3.18 -0.26
CA LEU A 70 -3.03 -4.55 0.21
C LEU A 70 -3.03 -4.67 1.73
N ASP A 71 -2.41 -3.73 2.43
CA ASP A 71 -2.49 -3.67 3.89
C ASP A 71 -3.93 -3.44 4.36
N THR A 72 -4.70 -2.61 3.66
CA THR A 72 -6.14 -2.44 3.91
C THR A 72 -6.89 -3.76 3.80
N ILE A 73 -6.66 -4.50 2.71
CA ILE A 73 -7.32 -5.79 2.47
C ILE A 73 -6.92 -6.80 3.55
N ARG A 74 -5.64 -6.85 3.93
CA ARG A 74 -5.16 -7.74 5.01
C ARG A 74 -5.82 -7.39 6.34
N TYR A 75 -5.90 -6.11 6.68
CA TYR A 75 -6.57 -5.66 7.89
C TYR A 75 -8.06 -6.04 7.90
N LEU A 76 -8.75 -5.85 6.77
CA LEU A 76 -10.15 -6.22 6.60
C LEU A 76 -10.37 -7.72 6.83
N VAL A 77 -9.53 -8.56 6.23
CA VAL A 77 -9.63 -10.03 6.33
C VAL A 77 -9.28 -10.53 7.73
N ASP A 78 -8.25 -9.96 8.37
CA ASP A 78 -7.80 -10.34 9.70
C ASP A 78 -8.81 -9.94 10.80
N ASN A 79 -9.39 -8.75 10.71
CA ASN A 79 -10.26 -8.18 11.75
C ASN A 79 -11.76 -8.38 11.46
N GLY A 80 -12.13 -8.79 10.24
CA GLY A 80 -13.52 -9.02 9.85
C GLY A 80 -14.41 -7.78 9.89
N VAL A 81 -13.82 -6.59 9.75
CA VAL A 81 -14.56 -5.31 9.86
C VAL A 81 -15.30 -5.00 8.55
N LYS A 82 -16.36 -4.17 8.64
CA LYS A 82 -17.02 -3.63 7.45
C LYS A 82 -16.13 -2.56 6.82
N TRP A 83 -16.11 -2.46 5.49
CA TRP A 83 -15.35 -1.44 4.77
C TRP A 83 -15.64 -0.01 5.27
N ARG A 84 -16.90 0.31 5.59
CA ARG A 84 -17.30 1.62 6.15
C ARG A 84 -16.82 1.88 7.58
N ALA A 85 -16.43 0.85 8.32
CA ALA A 85 -15.90 0.95 9.68
C ALA A 85 -14.37 0.90 9.70
N MET A 86 -13.75 1.02 8.53
CA MET A 86 -12.31 1.00 8.41
C MET A 86 -11.66 2.25 9.03
N PRO A 87 -10.50 2.11 9.67
CA PRO A 87 -9.72 3.24 10.15
C PRO A 87 -9.42 4.25 9.05
N ALA A 88 -9.43 5.54 9.39
CA ALA A 88 -9.23 6.65 8.45
C ALA A 88 -7.79 6.78 7.92
N ASP A 89 -6.84 5.97 8.44
CA ASP A 89 -5.47 5.91 7.93
C ASP A 89 -5.32 5.03 6.68
N PHE A 90 -6.36 4.29 6.29
CA PHE A 90 -6.38 3.50 5.07
C PHE A 90 -6.96 4.30 3.89
N PRO A 91 -6.54 4.00 2.65
CA PRO A 91 -7.15 4.57 1.45
C PRO A 91 -8.64 4.19 1.35
N PRO A 92 -9.51 5.11 0.86
CA PRO A 92 -10.96 4.93 0.78
C PRO A 92 -11.44 3.92 -0.27
#